data_AF-V9L1K5-F1
#
_entry.id   AF-V9L1K5-F1
#
_cell.length_a   1.000
_cell.length_b   1.000
_cell.length_c   1.000
_cell.angle_alpha   90.00
_cell.angle_beta   90.00
_cell.angle_gamma   90.00
#
_symmetry.space_group_name_H-M   'P 1'
#
loop_
_entity.id
_entity.type
_entity.pdbx_description
1 polymer ?
#
loop_
_entity_poly.entity_id
_entity_poly.type
_entity_poly.pdbx_seq_one_letter_code
_entity_poly.pdbx_strand_id
1 'polypeptide(L)'
;MTCAPSQHQSDTSSTLEVLKPSLLPEDDAFVQQFVQSCDSWSPGGWTARFFQVEMKDCALREIQVSVAHGQENDQDAQFKCRIGEIRVLDAAKLRAELNPVENPTVSNCLWRKQPKGTDTSPSDLSLSATLQWAYPGRLASYFNIYCRGLCSHKTKEVESSETVLIGRTSANVYRAVDLKLREPPVGRCCPVEFLVQPVSEAGFPTPLSACGKVIVNCTQAQ
;
A
#
# COMPACT_ATOMS: atom_id res chain seq x y z
N MET A 1 24.78 -6.29 -57.18
CA MET A 1 23.79 -6.59 -56.13
C MET A 1 23.85 -5.46 -55.12
N THR A 2 22.92 -4.52 -55.24
CA THR A 2 22.81 -3.33 -54.40
C THR A 2 21.52 -3.46 -53.60
N CYS A 3 21.63 -3.64 -52.29
CA CYS A 3 20.49 -3.62 -51.38
C CYS A 3 19.92 -2.21 -51.32
N ALA A 4 18.61 -2.08 -51.57
CA ALA A 4 17.87 -0.85 -51.33
C ALA A 4 17.69 -0.64 -49.82
N PRO A 5 17.73 0.60 -49.30
CA PRO A 5 17.38 0.87 -47.92
C PRO A 5 15.85 0.85 -47.76
N SER A 6 15.37 0.00 -46.85
CA SER A 6 13.98 -0.03 -46.41
C SER A 6 13.68 1.21 -45.56
N GLN A 7 12.99 2.19 -46.14
CA GLN A 7 12.36 3.26 -45.37
C GLN A 7 11.06 2.72 -44.76
N HIS A 8 11.13 2.30 -43.49
CA HIS A 8 9.95 2.22 -42.65
C HIS A 8 9.80 3.55 -41.89
N GLN A 9 9.26 4.55 -42.58
CA GLN A 9 8.64 5.69 -41.92
C GLN A 9 7.23 5.28 -41.53
N SER A 10 7.08 4.84 -40.29
CA SER A 10 5.78 4.74 -39.64
C SER A 10 5.52 6.06 -38.90
N ASP A 11 5.39 7.16 -39.65
CA ASP A 11 4.87 8.41 -39.11
C ASP A 11 3.34 8.29 -39.00
N THR A 12 2.88 7.48 -38.05
CA THR A 12 1.53 7.62 -37.54
C THR A 12 1.52 8.88 -36.67
N SER A 13 1.17 10.01 -37.28
CA SER A 13 0.80 11.23 -36.56
C SER A 13 -0.42 10.92 -35.69
N SER A 14 -0.18 10.40 -34.48
CA SER A 14 -1.22 10.19 -33.48
C SER A 14 -1.74 11.57 -33.07
N THR A 15 -2.97 11.89 -33.45
CA THR A 15 -3.64 13.11 -32.99
C THR A 15 -3.66 13.11 -31.46
N LEU A 16 -2.93 14.04 -30.85
CA LEU A 16 -2.97 14.24 -29.41
C LEU A 16 -4.23 15.01 -29.07
N GLU A 17 -5.22 14.32 -28.52
CA GLU A 17 -6.43 14.96 -28.00
C GLU A 17 -6.18 15.42 -26.56
N VAL A 18 -6.34 16.72 -26.32
CA VAL A 18 -6.24 17.29 -24.97
C VAL A 18 -7.62 17.22 -24.31
N LEU A 19 -7.83 16.18 -23.52
CA LEU A 19 -9.06 16.01 -22.75
C LEU A 19 -8.99 16.84 -21.46
N LYS A 20 -10.07 17.58 -21.16
CA LYS A 20 -10.24 18.27 -19.88
C LYS A 20 -11.10 17.42 -18.95
N PRO A 21 -10.55 16.93 -17.82
CA PRO A 21 -11.31 16.16 -16.86
C PRO A 21 -12.44 17.01 -16.25
N SER A 22 -13.62 16.43 -16.05
CA SER A 22 -14.71 17.06 -15.32
C SER A 22 -14.54 16.84 -13.83
N LEU A 23 -14.69 17.91 -13.03
CA LEU A 23 -14.67 17.79 -11.57
C LEU A 23 -15.92 17.04 -11.09
N LEU A 24 -15.72 16.02 -10.25
CA LEU A 24 -16.82 15.32 -9.59
C LEU A 24 -17.18 16.02 -8.27
N PRO A 25 -18.47 16.22 -7.96
CA PRO A 25 -18.90 16.73 -6.68
C PRO A 25 -18.69 15.70 -5.57
N GLU A 26 -18.68 16.13 -4.31
CA GLU A 26 -18.37 15.25 -3.18
C GLU A 26 -19.42 14.15 -2.97
N ASP A 27 -20.68 14.39 -3.36
CA ASP A 27 -21.80 13.45 -3.28
C ASP A 27 -21.89 12.49 -4.49
N ASP A 28 -20.98 12.61 -5.47
CA ASP A 28 -20.91 11.70 -6.59
C ASP A 28 -20.67 10.25 -6.14
N ALA A 29 -21.32 9.30 -6.82
CA ALA A 29 -21.28 7.89 -6.44
C ALA A 29 -19.86 7.31 -6.47
N PHE A 30 -19.00 7.71 -7.43
CA PHE A 30 -17.62 7.23 -7.47
C PHE A 30 -16.78 7.82 -6.35
N VAL A 31 -17.03 9.08 -6.00
CA VAL A 31 -16.35 9.75 -4.87
C VAL A 31 -16.71 9.08 -3.56
N GLN A 32 -18.01 8.88 -3.30
CA GLN A 32 -18.49 8.20 -2.10
C GLN A 32 -17.93 6.78 -1.99
N GLN A 33 -17.89 6.06 -3.10
CA GLN A 33 -17.36 4.71 -3.13
C GLN A 33 -15.84 4.68 -2.87
N PHE A 34 -15.07 5.61 -3.44
CA PHE A 34 -13.64 5.75 -3.18
C PHE A 34 -13.38 6.03 -1.69
N VAL A 35 -14.13 6.96 -1.11
CA VAL A 35 -14.01 7.35 0.30
C VAL A 35 -14.34 6.18 1.22
N GLN A 36 -15.42 5.45 0.94
CA GLN A 36 -15.82 4.27 1.70
C GLN A 36 -14.81 3.12 1.62
N SER A 37 -14.13 2.98 0.48
CA SER A 37 -13.11 1.94 0.27
C SER A 37 -11.77 2.26 0.95
N CYS A 38 -11.65 3.46 1.54
CA CYS A 38 -10.49 3.89 2.31
C CYS A 38 -10.83 3.86 3.81
N ASP A 39 -10.41 2.81 4.52
CA ASP A 39 -10.64 2.60 5.97
C ASP A 39 -10.28 3.83 6.86
N SER A 40 -9.44 4.74 6.37
CA SER A 40 -9.00 5.94 7.09
C SER A 40 -8.90 7.17 6.18
N TRP A 41 -9.89 7.42 5.33
CA TRP A 41 -9.91 8.65 4.54
C TRP A 41 -10.04 9.88 5.44
N SER A 42 -8.91 10.44 5.84
CA SER A 42 -8.82 11.74 6.49
C SER A 42 -7.73 12.52 5.77
N PRO A 43 -8.06 13.62 5.08
CA PRO A 43 -7.06 14.37 4.36
C PRO A 43 -6.01 14.98 5.29
N GLY A 44 -6.23 15.10 6.60
CA GLY A 44 -5.21 15.56 7.55
C GLY A 44 -4.60 16.92 7.19
N GLY A 45 -5.41 17.83 6.65
CA GLY A 45 -4.98 19.13 6.11
C GLY A 45 -4.63 19.13 4.61
N TRP A 46 -4.59 17.97 3.95
CA TRP A 46 -4.56 17.86 2.49
C TRP A 46 -5.95 18.10 1.89
N THR A 47 -6.00 18.39 0.60
CA THR A 47 -7.25 18.44 -0.17
C THR A 47 -7.18 17.39 -1.26
N ALA A 48 -8.26 16.64 -1.43
CA ALA A 48 -8.44 15.75 -2.57
C ALA A 48 -9.48 16.33 -3.52
N ARG A 49 -9.26 16.12 -4.81
CA ARG A 49 -10.19 16.46 -5.88
C ARG A 49 -10.30 15.26 -6.79
N PHE A 50 -11.52 14.95 -7.20
CA PHE A 50 -11.82 13.82 -8.04
C PHE A 50 -12.27 14.34 -9.39
N PHE A 51 -11.71 13.77 -10.45
CA PHE A 51 -12.06 14.14 -11.80
C PHE A 51 -12.40 12.91 -12.61
N GLN A 52 -13.40 13.02 -13.48
CA GLN A 52 -13.74 12.00 -14.44
C GLN A 52 -13.25 12.42 -15.82
N VAL A 53 -12.68 11.45 -16.54
CA VAL A 53 -12.35 11.59 -17.96
C VAL A 53 -12.85 10.34 -18.67
N GLU A 54 -13.68 10.53 -19.69
CA GLU A 54 -14.10 9.43 -20.55
C GLU A 54 -13.03 9.23 -21.62
N MET A 55 -12.46 8.03 -21.66
CA MET A 55 -11.45 7.64 -22.62
C MET A 55 -12.00 6.50 -23.46
N LYS A 56 -12.04 6.67 -24.79
CA LYS A 56 -12.50 5.65 -25.72
C LYS A 56 -11.45 5.46 -26.80
N ASP A 57 -11.02 4.22 -26.99
CA ASP A 57 -10.04 3.83 -28.01
C ASP A 57 -8.73 4.66 -27.98
N CYS A 58 -8.35 5.16 -26.80
CA CYS A 58 -7.16 5.97 -26.58
C CYS A 58 -6.37 5.51 -25.35
N ALA A 59 -5.09 5.89 -25.29
CA ALA A 59 -4.20 5.63 -24.17
C ALA A 59 -3.74 6.96 -23.55
N LEU A 60 -3.73 7.02 -22.22
CA LEU A 60 -3.23 8.20 -21.51
C LEU A 60 -1.72 8.29 -21.70
N ARG A 61 -1.25 9.37 -22.33
CA ARG A 61 0.17 9.59 -22.60
C ARG A 61 0.84 10.49 -21.56
N GLU A 62 0.14 11.54 -21.14
CA GLU A 62 0.68 12.57 -20.26
C GLU A 62 -0.42 13.12 -19.35
N ILE A 63 -0.04 13.48 -18.13
CA ILE A 63 -0.86 14.24 -17.19
C ILE A 63 -0.17 15.56 -16.93
N GLN A 64 -0.85 16.66 -17.24
CA GLN A 64 -0.33 18.00 -17.00
C GLN A 64 -1.09 18.65 -15.84
N VAL A 65 -0.34 19.23 -14.90
CA VAL A 65 -0.89 20.10 -13.86
C VAL A 65 -0.35 21.50 -14.07
N SER A 66 -1.23 22.44 -14.34
CA SER A 66 -0.89 23.84 -14.58
C SER A 66 -1.41 24.71 -13.45
N VAL A 67 -0.54 25.56 -12.91
CA VAL A 67 -0.89 26.60 -11.94
C VAL A 67 -0.76 27.94 -12.64
N ALA A 68 -1.82 28.74 -12.61
CA ALA A 68 -1.86 30.06 -13.23
C ALA A 68 -2.56 31.05 -12.30
N HIS A 69 -2.25 32.34 -12.47
CA HIS A 69 -2.95 33.41 -11.78
C HIS A 69 -4.42 33.49 -12.23
N GLY A 70 -5.34 33.74 -11.29
CA GLY A 70 -6.77 33.85 -11.59
C GLY A 70 -7.18 35.18 -12.23
N GLN A 71 -6.34 36.21 -12.14
CA GLN A 71 -6.53 37.54 -12.72
C GLN A 71 -5.19 38.03 -13.29
N GLU A 72 -5.23 38.73 -14.43
CA GLU A 72 -4.01 39.21 -15.12
C GLU A 72 -3.23 40.30 -14.36
N ASN A 73 -3.81 40.89 -13.31
CA ASN A 73 -3.24 42.04 -12.58
C ASN A 73 -2.77 41.72 -11.15
N ASP A 74 -2.73 40.44 -10.77
CA ASP A 74 -2.17 40.05 -9.47
C ASP A 74 -0.64 40.15 -9.49
N GLN A 75 -0.07 40.80 -8.49
CA GLN A 75 1.38 40.85 -8.27
C GLN A 75 1.92 39.43 -8.09
N ASP A 76 3.16 39.17 -8.52
CA ASP A 76 3.86 37.90 -8.29
C ASP A 76 3.85 37.59 -6.77
N ALA A 77 3.01 36.64 -6.38
CA ALA A 77 2.88 36.20 -5.00
C ALA A 77 3.75 34.97 -4.77
N GLN A 78 4.44 34.92 -3.63
CA GLN A 78 5.16 33.72 -3.24
C GLN A 78 4.14 32.59 -3.02
N PHE A 79 4.16 31.60 -3.93
CA PHE A 79 3.23 30.48 -3.89
C PHE A 79 3.97 29.16 -3.59
N LYS A 80 3.31 28.29 -2.82
CA LYS A 80 3.80 26.95 -2.53
C LYS A 80 2.66 25.94 -2.67
N CYS A 81 2.71 25.12 -3.72
CA CYS A 81 1.86 23.95 -3.86
C CYS A 81 2.62 22.69 -3.46
N ARG A 82 1.93 21.76 -2.80
CA ARG A 82 2.39 20.39 -2.63
C ARG A 82 1.32 19.48 -3.21
N ILE A 83 1.73 18.60 -4.12
CA ILE A 83 0.89 17.53 -4.64
C ILE A 83 1.39 16.25 -4.00
N GLY A 84 0.58 15.66 -3.13
CA GLY A 84 0.92 14.41 -2.46
C GLY A 84 0.75 13.19 -3.34
N GLU A 85 -0.25 13.21 -4.22
CA GLU A 85 -0.65 12.06 -5.02
C GLU A 85 -1.46 12.49 -6.24
N ILE A 86 -1.21 11.81 -7.38
CA ILE A 86 -2.07 11.82 -8.56
C ILE A 86 -2.28 10.35 -8.93
N ARG A 87 -3.53 9.90 -8.96
CA ARG A 87 -3.89 8.55 -9.40
C ARG A 87 -4.85 8.64 -10.58
N VAL A 88 -4.65 7.74 -11.54
CA VAL A 88 -5.60 7.50 -12.62
C VAL A 88 -6.15 6.11 -12.42
N LEU A 89 -7.46 6.05 -12.21
CA LEU A 89 -8.15 4.83 -11.81
C LEU A 89 -9.22 4.50 -12.85
N ASP A 90 -9.37 3.22 -13.13
CA ASP A 90 -10.53 2.71 -13.86
C ASP A 90 -11.73 2.70 -12.90
N ALA A 91 -12.76 3.48 -13.22
CA ALA A 91 -13.98 3.58 -12.43
C ALA A 91 -14.65 2.22 -12.21
N ALA A 92 -14.54 1.29 -13.18
CA ALA A 92 -15.08 -0.06 -13.05
C ALA A 92 -14.32 -0.89 -11.99
N LYS A 93 -13.03 -0.62 -11.80
CA LYS A 93 -12.18 -1.33 -10.82
C LYS A 93 -12.31 -0.78 -9.39
N LEU A 94 -13.01 0.34 -9.20
CA LEU A 94 -13.25 0.86 -7.86
C LEU A 94 -14.07 -0.11 -6.98
N ARG A 95 -14.82 -1.03 -7.61
CA ARG A 95 -15.67 -2.03 -6.94
C ARG A 95 -15.00 -3.40 -6.78
N ALA A 96 -13.72 -3.53 -7.13
CA ALA A 96 -13.08 -4.83 -7.15
C ALA A 96 -13.05 -5.43 -5.72
N GLU A 97 -13.92 -6.40 -5.47
CA GLU A 97 -13.85 -7.21 -4.27
C GLU A 97 -12.57 -8.05 -4.33
N LEU A 98 -11.79 -7.94 -3.28
CA LEU A 98 -10.60 -8.75 -3.11
C LEU A 98 -10.99 -10.07 -2.49
N ASN A 99 -10.50 -11.16 -3.09
CA ASN A 99 -10.62 -12.46 -2.48
C ASN A 99 -9.86 -12.49 -1.14
N PRO A 100 -10.28 -13.34 -0.19
CA PRO A 100 -9.50 -13.62 0.99
C PRO A 100 -8.14 -14.23 0.62
N VAL A 101 -7.14 -14.03 1.47
CA VAL A 101 -5.85 -14.72 1.34
C VAL A 101 -6.03 -16.17 1.76
N GLU A 102 -5.61 -17.11 0.92
CA GLU A 102 -5.76 -18.54 1.15
C GLU A 102 -4.48 -19.16 1.73
N ASN A 103 -4.66 -20.10 2.64
CA ASN A 103 -3.59 -20.94 3.20
C ASN A 103 -2.32 -20.17 3.60
N PRO A 104 -2.41 -19.09 4.41
CA PRO A 104 -1.22 -18.42 4.91
C PRO A 104 -0.42 -19.38 5.80
N THR A 105 0.86 -19.50 5.51
CA THR A 105 1.81 -20.39 6.19
C THR A 105 3.04 -19.62 6.61
N VAL A 106 3.75 -20.19 7.59
CA VAL A 106 5.00 -19.64 8.10
C VAL A 106 6.08 -20.74 8.10
N SER A 107 7.28 -20.39 7.66
CA SER A 107 8.44 -21.27 7.64
C SER A 107 9.70 -20.51 8.05
N ASN A 108 10.79 -21.25 8.27
CA ASN A 108 12.11 -20.69 8.63
C ASN A 108 12.06 -19.75 9.85
N CYS A 109 11.28 -20.15 10.86
CA CYS A 109 11.15 -19.42 12.11
C CYS A 109 12.44 -19.54 12.93
N LEU A 110 13.06 -18.40 13.22
CA LEU A 110 14.23 -18.28 14.08
C LEU A 110 13.93 -17.25 15.17
N TRP A 111 13.88 -17.72 16.41
CA TRP A 111 13.76 -16.91 17.61
C TRP A 111 15.14 -16.69 18.22
N ARG A 112 15.53 -15.43 18.43
CA ARG A 112 16.81 -15.08 19.06
C ARG A 112 16.59 -14.17 20.25
N LYS A 113 17.23 -14.48 21.36
CA LYS A 113 17.37 -13.53 22.46
C LYS A 113 18.35 -12.44 22.07
N GLN A 114 17.96 -11.19 22.25
CA GLN A 114 18.86 -10.06 22.03
C GLN A 114 19.67 -9.82 23.31
N PRO A 115 20.98 -9.55 23.22
CA PRO A 115 21.77 -9.18 24.39
C PRO A 115 21.16 -7.93 25.02
N LYS A 116 20.97 -7.95 26.35
CA LYS A 116 20.54 -6.75 27.09
C LYS A 116 21.61 -5.68 26.91
N GLY A 117 21.31 -4.67 26.09
CA GLY A 117 22.12 -3.46 26.01
C GLY A 117 22.09 -2.72 27.35
N THR A 118 23.08 -1.87 27.60
CA THR A 118 23.16 -0.99 28.77
C THR A 118 22.04 0.04 28.85
N ASP A 119 21.21 0.15 27.81
CA ASP A 119 20.09 1.09 27.73
C ASP A 119 18.76 0.38 28.02
N THR A 120 18.02 0.99 28.94
CA THR A 120 16.70 0.67 29.52
C THR A 120 15.56 0.60 28.49
N SER A 121 15.70 -0.19 27.42
CA SER A 121 14.65 -0.41 26.42
C SER A 121 14.17 -1.86 26.41
N PRO A 122 12.84 -2.13 26.40
CA PRO A 122 12.31 -3.49 26.41
C PRO A 122 12.31 -4.06 24.99
N SER A 123 13.33 -4.83 24.61
CA SER A 123 13.33 -5.72 23.44
C SER A 123 14.37 -6.84 23.59
N ASP A 124 14.01 -7.87 24.35
CA ASP A 124 14.91 -9.02 24.64
C ASP A 124 14.73 -10.19 23.63
N LEU A 125 13.85 -10.06 22.62
CA LEU A 125 13.57 -11.11 21.64
C LEU A 125 13.44 -10.57 20.21
N SER A 126 13.94 -11.33 19.24
CA SER A 126 13.74 -11.06 17.82
C SER A 126 13.25 -12.31 17.08
N LEU A 127 12.32 -12.11 16.14
CA LEU A 127 11.78 -13.15 15.27
C LEU A 127 12.23 -12.91 13.83
N SER A 128 12.79 -13.94 13.24
CA SER A 128 12.97 -14.08 11.81
C SER A 128 11.99 -15.14 11.30
N ALA A 129 11.12 -14.82 10.35
CA ALA A 129 10.23 -15.79 9.71
C ALA A 129 10.03 -15.50 8.21
N THR A 130 9.63 -16.52 7.45
CA THR A 130 9.13 -16.38 6.07
C THR A 130 7.64 -16.70 6.05
N LEU A 131 6.84 -15.76 5.58
CA LEU A 131 5.40 -15.90 5.36
C LEU A 131 5.17 -16.25 3.89
N GLN A 132 4.25 -17.19 3.62
CA GLN A 132 3.83 -17.57 2.28
C GLN A 132 2.32 -17.77 2.25
N TRP A 133 1.68 -17.46 1.12
CA TRP A 133 0.24 -17.64 0.96
C TRP A 133 -0.14 -17.94 -0.49
N ALA A 134 -1.38 -18.35 -0.70
CA ALA A 134 -1.98 -18.44 -2.01
C ALA A 134 -2.88 -17.22 -2.26
N TYR A 135 -2.80 -16.66 -3.46
CA TYR A 135 -3.66 -15.58 -3.91
C TYR A 135 -3.81 -15.64 -5.42
N PRO A 136 -5.04 -15.49 -5.98
CA PRO A 136 -5.24 -15.46 -7.42
C PRO A 136 -4.44 -14.33 -8.07
N GLY A 137 -3.78 -14.65 -9.19
CA GLY A 137 -2.93 -13.69 -9.89
C GLY A 137 -3.73 -12.48 -10.40
N ARG A 138 -3.13 -11.28 -10.28
CA ARG A 138 -3.61 -9.99 -10.81
C ARG A 138 -4.85 -9.37 -10.15
N LEU A 139 -5.38 -9.93 -9.05
CA LEU A 139 -6.46 -9.27 -8.29
C LEU A 139 -5.93 -8.27 -7.26
N ALA A 140 -4.76 -8.53 -6.69
CA ALA A 140 -4.06 -7.60 -5.81
C ALA A 140 -2.82 -7.02 -6.50
N SER A 141 -2.57 -5.72 -6.29
CA SER A 141 -1.33 -5.05 -6.71
C SER A 141 -0.17 -5.35 -5.75
N TYR A 142 -0.48 -5.41 -4.46
CA TYR A 142 0.47 -5.73 -3.41
C TYR A 142 -0.26 -6.18 -2.15
N PHE A 143 0.52 -6.59 -1.15
CA PHE A 143 0.07 -7.00 0.16
C PHE A 143 0.74 -6.12 1.22
N ASN A 144 -0.05 -5.56 2.13
CA ASN A 144 0.46 -5.00 3.38
C ASN A 144 0.63 -6.15 4.38
N ILE A 145 1.76 -6.17 5.08
CA ILE A 145 2.05 -7.17 6.09
C ILE A 145 2.05 -6.47 7.44
N TYR A 146 1.17 -6.93 8.33
CA TYR A 146 1.07 -6.43 9.69
C TYR A 146 1.51 -7.49 10.71
N CYS A 147 2.00 -7.01 11.85
CA CYS A 147 2.20 -7.77 13.07
C CYS A 147 1.18 -7.33 14.12
N ARG A 148 0.62 -8.28 14.87
CA ARG A 148 -0.08 -8.07 16.13
C ARG A 148 0.52 -8.98 17.21
N GLY A 149 0.57 -8.45 18.43
CA GLY A 149 1.17 -9.12 19.60
C GLY A 149 2.59 -8.62 19.86
N LEU A 150 2.80 -8.00 21.03
CA LEU A 150 4.06 -7.55 21.64
C LEU A 150 5.18 -6.94 20.74
N CYS A 151 4.87 -6.56 19.50
CA CYS A 151 5.77 -5.87 18.57
C CYS A 151 6.14 -4.51 19.16
N SER A 152 7.43 -4.24 19.34
CA SER A 152 7.94 -2.95 19.81
C SER A 152 8.23 -2.07 18.59
N HIS A 153 7.38 -1.05 18.35
CA HIS A 153 7.63 -0.08 17.30
C HIS A 153 8.05 1.27 17.90
N LYS A 154 9.31 1.65 17.61
CA LYS A 154 9.87 3.01 17.74
C LYS A 154 9.33 3.84 18.92
N THR A 155 9.81 3.53 20.14
CA THR A 155 9.75 4.39 21.34
C THR A 155 8.38 4.64 22.01
N LYS A 156 7.31 3.92 21.67
CA LYS A 156 6.09 3.88 22.48
C LYS A 156 5.68 2.44 22.80
N GLU A 157 5.19 2.21 24.01
CA GLU A 157 4.56 0.96 24.39
C GLU A 157 3.28 0.80 23.57
N VAL A 158 3.38 -0.01 22.52
CA VAL A 158 2.26 -0.44 21.68
C VAL A 158 1.40 -1.39 22.52
N GLU A 159 0.10 -1.16 22.65
CA GLU A 159 -0.80 -2.09 23.38
C GLU A 159 -0.79 -3.48 22.70
N SER A 160 -1.00 -4.58 23.44
CA SER A 160 -0.95 -5.94 22.85
C SER A 160 -1.97 -6.16 21.72
N SER A 161 -2.98 -5.31 21.62
CA SER A 161 -4.05 -5.32 20.62
C SER A 161 -3.70 -4.53 19.34
N GLU A 162 -2.66 -3.70 19.37
CA GLU A 162 -2.35 -2.80 18.27
C GLU A 162 -1.68 -3.56 17.11
N THR A 163 -2.04 -3.17 15.89
CA THR A 163 -1.64 -3.82 14.65
C THR A 163 -0.64 -2.92 13.94
N VAL A 164 0.60 -3.38 13.78
CA VAL A 164 1.71 -2.60 13.25
C VAL A 164 2.03 -3.04 11.84
N LEU A 165 2.07 -2.10 10.88
CA LEU A 165 2.55 -2.38 9.52
C LEU A 165 4.06 -2.63 9.56
N ILE A 166 4.49 -3.83 9.18
CA ILE A 166 5.90 -4.23 9.19
C ILE A 166 6.52 -4.25 7.80
N GLY A 167 5.70 -4.26 6.73
CA GLY A 167 6.21 -4.21 5.36
C GLY A 167 5.16 -4.33 4.28
N ARG A 168 5.62 -4.33 3.03
CA ARG A 168 4.82 -4.51 1.82
C ARG A 168 5.54 -5.42 0.84
N THR A 169 4.78 -6.18 0.05
CA THR A 169 5.31 -7.04 -1.01
C THR A 169 4.31 -7.19 -2.14
N SER A 170 4.78 -7.31 -3.39
CA SER A 170 3.94 -7.66 -4.55
C SER A 170 3.96 -9.16 -4.87
N ALA A 171 4.72 -9.94 -4.11
CA ALA A 171 4.78 -11.40 -4.23
C ALA A 171 3.96 -12.05 -3.11
N ASN A 172 3.57 -13.32 -3.33
CA ASN A 172 2.87 -14.12 -2.32
C ASN A 172 3.83 -14.69 -1.24
N VAL A 173 4.88 -13.93 -0.92
CA VAL A 173 5.91 -14.28 0.05
C VAL A 173 6.47 -13.01 0.69
N TYR A 174 6.77 -13.09 1.98
CA TYR A 174 7.40 -12.01 2.74
C TYR A 174 8.37 -12.57 3.78
N ARG A 175 9.58 -12.00 3.86
CA ARG A 175 10.58 -12.35 4.88
C ARG A 175 10.64 -11.25 5.94
N ALA A 176 10.17 -11.55 7.14
CA ALA A 176 10.36 -10.68 8.30
C ALA A 176 11.73 -10.97 8.93
N VAL A 177 12.67 -10.03 8.88
CA VAL A 177 14.01 -10.21 9.45
C VAL A 177 14.11 -9.44 10.76
N ASP A 178 14.48 -10.16 11.82
CA ASP A 178 14.80 -9.62 13.15
C ASP A 178 13.75 -8.65 13.68
N LEU A 179 12.49 -9.05 13.51
CA LEU A 179 11.34 -8.34 14.04
C LEU A 179 11.45 -8.30 15.56
N LYS A 180 11.56 -7.10 16.13
CA LYS A 180 11.74 -6.88 17.57
C LYS A 180 10.44 -7.11 18.31
N LEU A 181 10.51 -7.91 19.38
CA LEU A 181 9.38 -8.32 20.18
C LEU A 181 9.71 -8.14 21.66
N ARG A 182 8.69 -7.90 22.49
CA ARG A 182 8.84 -7.96 23.95
C ARG A 182 8.90 -9.41 24.41
N GLU A 183 9.73 -9.69 25.41
CA GLU A 183 9.80 -11.02 26.02
C GLU A 183 8.51 -11.29 26.83
N PRO A 184 7.91 -12.49 26.68
CA PRO A 184 6.77 -12.88 27.51
C PRO A 184 7.18 -13.03 28.99
N PRO A 185 6.23 -12.92 29.94
CA PRO A 185 6.46 -13.33 31.32
C PRO A 185 6.98 -14.77 31.40
N VAL A 186 7.85 -15.04 32.38
CA VAL A 186 8.48 -16.36 32.58
C VAL A 186 7.42 -17.47 32.59
N GLY A 187 7.65 -18.50 31.77
CA GLY A 187 6.76 -19.66 31.66
C GLY A 187 5.55 -19.48 30.72
N ARG A 188 5.46 -18.37 29.98
CA ARG A 188 4.42 -18.17 28.95
C ARG A 188 5.01 -18.12 27.54
N CYS A 189 4.24 -18.63 26.59
CA CYS A 189 4.46 -18.42 25.16
C CYS A 189 3.59 -17.24 24.72
N CYS A 190 4.15 -16.23 24.08
CA CYS A 190 3.38 -15.17 23.44
C CYS A 190 3.35 -15.41 21.93
N PRO A 191 2.18 -15.68 21.34
CA PRO A 191 2.04 -15.77 19.90
C PRO A 191 2.25 -14.42 19.23
N VAL A 192 2.87 -14.43 18.06
CA VAL A 192 2.89 -13.30 17.12
C VAL A 192 1.91 -13.62 16.00
N GLU A 193 0.92 -12.76 15.81
CA GLU A 193 -0.03 -12.85 14.71
C GLU A 193 0.47 -11.98 13.54
N PHE A 194 0.65 -12.59 12.37
CA PHE A 194 0.86 -11.86 11.13
C PHE A 194 -0.45 -11.76 10.36
N LEU A 195 -0.74 -10.56 9.85
CA LEU A 195 -1.87 -10.32 8.96
C LEU A 195 -1.35 -9.96 7.57
N VAL A 196 -1.86 -10.65 6.56
CA VAL A 196 -1.60 -10.38 5.15
C VAL A 196 -2.85 -9.72 4.56
N GLN A 197 -2.75 -8.43 4.28
CA GLN A 197 -3.83 -7.63 3.72
C GLN A 197 -3.59 -7.40 2.23
N PRO A 198 -4.40 -7.99 1.33
CA PRO A 198 -4.32 -7.66 -0.08
C PRO A 198 -4.80 -6.23 -0.32
N VAL A 199 -4.23 -5.61 -1.35
CA VAL A 199 -4.58 -4.27 -1.81
C VAL A 199 -4.88 -4.31 -3.30
N SER A 200 -6.01 -3.75 -3.69
CA SER A 200 -6.50 -3.78 -5.08
C SER A 200 -5.64 -2.93 -5.99
N GLU A 201 -5.86 -3.05 -7.29
CA GLU A 201 -5.19 -2.21 -8.29
C GLU A 201 -5.47 -0.72 -8.06
N ALA A 202 -6.67 -0.39 -7.59
CA ALA A 202 -7.04 0.97 -7.23
C ALA A 202 -6.43 1.46 -5.91
N GLY A 203 -5.70 0.60 -5.19
CA GLY A 203 -5.06 0.92 -3.93
C GLY A 203 -5.96 0.75 -2.70
N PHE A 204 -7.08 0.03 -2.83
CA PHE A 204 -8.00 -0.21 -1.71
C PHE A 204 -7.61 -1.47 -0.94
N PRO A 205 -7.35 -1.35 0.37
CA PRO A 205 -7.07 -2.51 1.19
C PRO A 205 -8.36 -3.29 1.51
N THR A 206 -8.25 -4.62 1.64
CA THR A 206 -9.32 -5.41 2.28
C THR A 206 -9.41 -5.05 3.77
N PRO A 207 -10.61 -5.02 4.39
CA PRO A 207 -10.73 -4.85 5.83
C PRO A 207 -9.84 -5.82 6.63
N LEU A 208 -9.23 -5.32 7.71
CA LEU A 208 -8.32 -6.13 8.55
C LEU A 208 -8.98 -7.40 9.12
N SER A 209 -10.30 -7.38 9.30
CA SER A 209 -11.08 -8.54 9.76
C SER A 209 -11.05 -9.72 8.78
N ALA A 210 -10.93 -9.45 7.48
CA ALA A 210 -10.95 -10.42 6.38
C ALA A 210 -9.54 -10.74 5.81
N CYS A 211 -8.48 -10.23 6.44
CA CYS A 211 -7.10 -10.51 6.04
C CYS A 211 -6.69 -11.96 6.37
N GLY A 212 -5.72 -12.49 5.59
CA GLY A 212 -5.09 -13.77 5.91
C GLY A 212 -4.31 -13.69 7.20
N LYS A 213 -4.44 -14.70 8.07
CA LYS A 213 -3.83 -14.70 9.41
C LYS A 213 -2.95 -15.91 9.60
N VAL A 214 -1.76 -15.71 10.15
CA VAL A 214 -0.90 -16.81 10.58
C VAL A 214 -0.28 -16.48 11.92
N ILE A 215 -0.27 -17.46 12.82
CA ILE A 215 0.22 -17.30 14.19
C ILE A 215 1.53 -18.06 14.32
N VAL A 216 2.54 -17.39 14.88
CA VAL A 216 3.84 -17.98 15.22
C VAL A 216 3.96 -18.02 16.73
N ASN A 217 4.05 -19.22 17.27
CA ASN A 217 4.33 -19.41 18.69
C ASN A 217 5.82 -19.30 18.97
N CYS A 218 6.18 -18.69 20.09
CA CYS A 218 7.53 -18.72 20.62
C CYS A 218 7.90 -20.16 20.98
N THR A 219 8.77 -20.77 20.18
CA THR A 219 9.48 -22.01 20.54
C THR A 219 10.71 -21.62 21.34
N GLN A 220 11.11 -22.42 22.34
CA GLN A 220 12.26 -22.13 23.20
C GLN A 220 13.42 -21.53 22.39
N ALA A 221 13.77 -20.27 22.70
CA ALA A 221 14.78 -19.53 21.95
C ALA A 221 16.13 -20.24 22.03
N GLN A 222 16.81 -20.37 20.89
CA GLN A 222 18.17 -20.91 20.80
C GLN A 222 19.20 -19.81 21.09
#